data_AF-A0A9X6LHV4-F1
#
_entry.id   AF-A0A9X6LHV4-F1
#
_cell.length_a   1.000
_cell.length_b   1.000
_cell.length_c   1.000
_cell.angle_alpha   90.00
_cell.angle_beta   90.00
_cell.angle_gamma   90.00
#
_symmetry.space_group_name_H-M   'P 1'
#
loop_
_entity.id
_entity.type
_entity.pdbx_description
1 polymer ?
#
loop_
_entity_poly.entity_id
_entity_poly.type
_entity_poly.pdbx_seq_one_letter_code
_entity_poly.pdbx_strand_id
1 'polypeptide(L)' 'MEIKLQAFQKDRSKNMLSLQEQLLQEAFQKRKDITLILLKGLHVKGMVRGFDTYSVLMEFEGKQQLIYKHAISTIRF' A
#
# COMPACT_ATOMS: atom_id res chain seq x y z
N MET A 1 8.61 -12.41 20.45
CA MET A 1 7.43 -12.45 19.56
C MET A 1 7.75 -11.92 18.15
N GLU A 2 9.03 -11.82 17.75
CA GLU A 2 9.44 -11.20 16.47
C GLU A 2 9.73 -12.21 15.34
N ILE A 3 9.69 -13.51 15.62
CA ILE A 3 10.16 -14.55 14.70
C ILE A 3 9.11 -14.95 13.65
N LYS A 4 7.83 -14.56 13.81
CA LYS A 4 6.75 -14.93 12.87
C LYS A 4 6.55 -13.98 11.67
N LEU A 5 7.16 -12.79 11.67
CA LEU A 5 7.07 -11.86 10.52
C LEU A 5 8.00 -12.28 9.35
N GLN A 6 9.07 -13.00 9.64
CA GLN A 6 10.04 -13.43 8.64
C GLN A 6 9.61 -14.71 7.90
N ALA A 7 8.75 -15.53 8.51
CA ALA A 7 8.26 -16.78 7.91
C ALA A 7 7.25 -16.54 6.76
N PHE A 8 6.57 -15.39 6.73
CA PHE A 8 5.60 -15.07 5.68
C PHE A 8 6.25 -14.52 4.38
N GLN A 9 7.57 -14.30 4.36
CA GLN A 9 8.29 -13.77 3.20
C GLN A 9 9.11 -14.80 2.43
N LYS A 10 9.16 -16.07 2.88
CA LYS A 10 10.14 -17.04 2.36
C LYS A 10 9.75 -17.76 1.06
N ASP A 11 8.57 -17.48 0.49
CA ASP A 11 8.12 -18.14 -0.74
C ASP A 11 7.66 -17.17 -1.83
N ARG A 12 8.49 -16.18 -2.13
CA ARG A 12 8.51 -15.61 -3.48
C ARG A 12 9.90 -15.81 -4.04
N SER A 13 9.97 -16.68 -5.03
CA SER A 13 11.05 -16.75 -6.03
C SER A 13 11.65 -15.37 -6.26
N LYS A 14 12.97 -15.32 -6.44
CA LYS A 14 13.85 -14.17 -6.71
C LYS A 14 13.46 -13.39 -7.99
N ASN A 15 12.20 -13.02 -8.11
CA ASN A 15 11.62 -12.17 -9.12
C ASN A 15 11.81 -10.75 -8.62
N MET A 16 12.43 -9.92 -9.46
CA MET A 16 12.51 -8.48 -9.29
C MET A 16 11.11 -7.99 -8.89
N LEU A 17 10.97 -7.42 -7.68
CA LEU A 17 9.70 -6.87 -7.22
C LEU A 17 9.21 -5.87 -8.27
N SER A 18 7.92 -5.94 -8.61
CA SER A 18 7.35 -5.00 -9.58
C SER A 18 7.49 -3.57 -9.04
N LEU A 19 7.61 -2.58 -9.94
CA LEU A 19 7.70 -1.16 -9.54
C LEU A 19 6.52 -0.76 -8.62
N GLN A 20 5.33 -1.29 -8.88
CA GLN A 20 4.16 -1.06 -8.04
C GLN A 20 4.37 -1.58 -6.61
N GLU A 21 4.86 -2.81 -6.46
CA GLU A 21 5.13 -3.40 -5.14
C GLU A 21 6.23 -2.65 -4.41
N GLN A 22 7.30 -2.24 -5.11
CA GLN A 22 8.38 -1.46 -4.52
C GLN A 22 7.86 -0.12 -3.95
N LEU A 23 7.05 0.60 -4.74
CA LEU A 23 6.45 1.87 -4.33
C LEU A 23 5.50 1.72 -3.13
N LEU A 24 4.60 0.74 -3.15
CA LEU A 24 3.67 0.49 -2.04
C LEU A 24 4.38 -0.04 -0.79
N GLN A 25 5.42 -0.85 -0.96
CA GLN A 25 6.24 -1.35 0.13
C GLN A 25 7.02 -0.22 0.79
N GLU A 26 7.59 0.71 0.00
CA GLU A 26 8.24 1.90 0.53
C GLU A 26 7.25 2.77 1.34
N ALA A 27 6.06 3.04 0.79
CA ALA A 27 5.01 3.80 1.48
C ALA A 27 4.62 3.15 2.82
N PHE A 28 4.43 1.82 2.82
CA PHE A 28 4.04 1.05 4.00
C PHE A 28 5.13 1.01 5.07
N GLN A 29 6.38 0.72 4.69
CA GLN A 29 7.51 0.60 5.61
C GLN A 29 7.89 1.93 6.24
N LYS A 30 7.94 3.01 5.43
CA LYS A 30 8.29 4.35 5.91
C LYS A 30 7.16 5.05 6.64
N ARG A 31 5.97 4.44 6.75
CA ARG A 31 4.75 5.07 7.31
C ARG A 31 4.52 6.45 6.68
N LYS A 32 4.76 6.56 5.38
CA LYS A 32 4.73 7.83 4.67
C LYS A 32 3.28 8.24 4.42
N ASP A 33 2.96 9.51 4.69
CA ASP A 33 1.71 10.11 4.25
C ASP A 33 1.71 10.23 2.73
N ILE A 34 0.77 9.56 2.08
CA ILE A 34 0.57 9.60 0.63
C ILE A 34 -0.83 10.13 0.31
N THR A 35 -1.04 10.52 -0.95
CA THR A 35 -2.37 10.75 -1.50
C THR A 35 -2.65 9.78 -2.63
N LEU A 36 -3.73 9.01 -2.52
CA LEU A 36 -4.32 8.30 -3.65
C LEU A 36 -5.31 9.24 -4.34
N ILE A 37 -5.09 9.51 -5.62
CA ILE A 37 -6.04 10.24 -6.46
C ILE A 37 -6.88 9.18 -7.17
N LEU A 38 -8.20 9.27 -7.04
CA LEU A 38 -9.12 8.35 -7.67
C LEU A 38 -9.47 8.82 -9.10
N LEU A 39 -10.00 7.90 -9.92
CA LEU A 39 -10.42 8.19 -11.30
C LEU A 39 -11.39 9.37 -11.41
N LYS A 40 -12.25 9.59 -10.41
CA LYS A 40 -13.20 10.72 -10.37
C LYS A 40 -12.62 11.99 -9.72
N GLY A 41 -11.31 12.04 -9.48
CA GLY A 41 -10.61 13.18 -8.89
C GLY A 41 -10.71 13.30 -7.37
N LEU A 42 -11.37 12.37 -6.67
CA LEU A 42 -11.36 12.35 -5.21
C LEU A 42 -9.96 12.03 -4.68
N HIS A 43 -9.54 12.73 -3.62
CA HIS A 43 -8.25 12.51 -2.97
C HIS A 43 -8.43 11.78 -1.65
N VAL A 44 -7.77 10.63 -1.51
CA VAL A 44 -7.68 9.87 -0.26
C VAL A 44 -6.28 10.08 0.31
N LYS A 45 -6.17 10.87 1.36
CA LYS A 45 -4.91 11.13 2.06
C LYS A 45 -4.77 10.20 3.26
N GLY A 46 -3.56 9.70 3.52
CA GLY A 46 -3.26 8.95 4.73
C GLY A 46 -2.02 8.07 4.58
N MET A 47 -1.85 7.16 5.53
CA MET A 47 -0.76 6.17 5.52
C MET A 47 -1.24 4.82 4.98
N VAL A 48 -0.38 4.12 4.25
CA VAL A 48 -0.63 2.73 3.86
C VAL A 48 -0.47 1.83 5.08
N ARG A 49 -1.53 1.10 5.44
CA ARG A 49 -1.55 0.07 6.48
C ARG A 49 -1.40 -1.36 5.95
N GLY A 50 -1.59 -1.55 4.65
CA GLY A 50 -1.41 -2.82 3.98
C GLY A 50 -1.85 -2.72 2.53
N PHE A 51 -1.48 -3.70 1.72
CA PHE A 51 -1.93 -3.83 0.35
C PHE A 51 -1.86 -5.28 -0.09
N ASP A 52 -2.68 -5.63 -1.06
CA ASP A 52 -2.62 -6.91 -1.77
C ASP A 52 -2.57 -6.66 -3.28
N THR A 53 -2.87 -7.67 -4.09
CA THR A 53 -2.90 -7.57 -5.54
C THR A 53 -3.89 -6.52 -6.05
N TYR A 54 -5.04 -6.33 -5.40
CA TYR A 54 -6.19 -5.57 -5.91
C TYR A 54 -6.56 -4.34 -5.09
N SER A 55 -6.05 -4.21 -3.87
CA SER A 55 -6.48 -3.19 -2.91
C SER A 55 -5.32 -2.61 -2.09
N VAL A 56 -5.57 -1.42 -1.53
CA VAL A 56 -4.68 -0.70 -0.61
C VAL A 56 -5.51 -0.28 0.60
N LEU A 57 -5.09 -0.68 1.80
CA LEU A 57 -5.67 -0.23 3.06
C LEU A 57 -4.99 1.06 3.49
N MET A 58 -5.76 2.15 3.49
CA MET A 58 -5.33 3.48 3.93
C MET A 58 -5.85 3.76 5.35
N GLU A 59 -5.11 4.53 6.13
CA GLU A 59 -5.57 5.04 7.42
C GLU A 59 -5.27 6.53 7.57
N PHE A 60 -6.26 7.27 8.06
CA PHE A 60 -6.15 8.68 8.41
C PHE A 60 -6.97 8.96 9.68
N GLU A 61 -6.34 9.58 10.68
CA GLU A 61 -6.96 9.88 11.98
C GLU A 61 -7.66 8.68 12.64
N GLY A 62 -7.02 7.51 12.58
CA GLY A 62 -7.56 6.27 13.14
C GLY A 62 -8.71 5.63 12.35
N LYS A 63 -9.14 6.25 11.25
CA LYS A 63 -10.16 5.69 10.34
C LYS A 63 -9.50 4.96 9.19
N GLN A 64 -9.91 3.71 8.98
CA GLN A 64 -9.41 2.86 7.90
C GLN A 64 -10.32 2.92 6.67
N GLN A 65 -9.72 2.91 5.50
CA GLN A 65 -10.40 2.94 4.20
C GLN A 65 -9.73 1.94 3.27
N LEU A 66 -10.48 0.94 2.81
CA LEU A 66 -10.00 0.00 1.80
C LEU A 66 -10.28 0.57 0.40
N ILE A 67 -9.21 0.84 -0.35
CA ILE A 67 -9.29 1.42 -1.69
C ILE A 67 -8.93 0.36 -2.73
N TYR A 68 -9.84 0.09 -3.66
CA TYR A 68 -9.55 -0.79 -4.79
C TYR A 68 -8.67 -0.10 -5.83
N LYS A 69 -7.63 -0.79 -6.31
CA LYS A 69 -6.67 -0.23 -7.27
C LYS A 69 -7.28 0.19 -8.59
N HIS A 70 -8.35 -0.47 -9.04
CA HIS A 70 -9.07 -0.07 -10.26
C HIS A 70 -9.69 1.33 -10.16
N ALA A 71 -9.89 1.86 -8.95
CA ALA A 71 -10.42 3.20 -8.73
C ALA A 71 -9.31 4.26 -8.60
N ILE A 72 -8.04 3.87 -8.49
CA ILE A 72 -6.90 4.76 -8.29
C ILE A 72 -6.33 5.16 -9.65
N SER A 73 -6.24 6.46 -9.91
CA SER A 73 -5.53 7.00 -11.08
C SER A 73 -4.06 7.28 -10.78
N THR A 74 -3.76 7.82 -9.59
CA THR A 74 -2.41 8.27 -9.23
C THR A 74 -2.07 7.98 -7.77
N ILE A 75 -0.84 7.56 -7.50
CA ILE A 75 -0.24 7.50 -6.17
C ILE A 75 0.75 8.67 -6.04
N ARG A 76 0.45 9.63 -5.16
CA ARG A 76 1.31 10.79 -4.91
C ARG A 76 1.98 10.66 -3.54
N PHE A 77 3.31 10.70 -3.56
CA PHE A 77 4.19 10.64 -2.40
C PHE A 77 4.58 12.02 -1.89
#